data_AF-A0A3P8BPE4-F1
#
_entry.id   AF-A0A3P8BPE4-F1
#
_cell.length_a   1.000
_cell.length_b   1.000
_cell.length_c   1.000
_cell.angle_alpha   90.00
_cell.angle_beta   90.00
_cell.angle_gamma   90.00
#
_symmetry.space_group_name_H-M   'P 1'
#
loop_
_entity.id
_entity.type
_entity.pdbx_description
1 polymer ?
#
loop_
_entity_poly.entity_id
_entity_poly.type
_entity_poly.pdbx_seq_one_letter_code
_entity_poly.pdbx_strand_id
1 'polypeptide(L)' 'MEENHLESLPPDIGYLGELQRLVVQSNRLTSLPREIGRLYNLIYLAVGENELQSIPNEIVFTSTGLFQSYMNR' A
#
# COMPACT_ATOMS: atom_id res chain seq x y z
N MET A 1 -18.04 -14.33 3.01
CA MET A 1 -17.31 -13.07 2.86
C MET A 1 -16.19 -13.41 1.89
N GLU A 2 -16.26 -12.91 0.67
CA GLU A 2 -15.29 -13.25 -0.37
C GLU A 2 -13.96 -12.56 -0.03
N GLU A 3 -12.92 -13.36 0.20
CA GLU A 3 -11.55 -12.86 0.25
C GLU A 3 -11.21 -12.31 -1.14
N ASN A 4 -10.72 -11.08 -1.21
CA ASN A 4 -10.17 -10.59 -2.46
C ASN A 4 -8.81 -11.28 -2.65
N HIS A 5 -8.67 -12.05 -3.73
CA HIS A 5 -7.44 -12.77 -4.05
C HIS A 5 -6.45 -11.91 -4.83
N LEU A 6 -6.32 -10.62 -4.48
CA LEU A 6 -5.40 -9.73 -5.18
C LEU A 6 -3.96 -10.10 -4.79
N GLU A 7 -3.20 -10.64 -5.74
CA GLU A 7 -1.82 -11.09 -5.54
C GLU A 7 -0.78 -9.97 -5.79
N SER A 8 -1.13 -8.98 -6.61
CA SER A 8 -0.27 -7.84 -6.91
C SER A 8 -1.06 -6.57 -7.24
N LEU A 9 -0.41 -5.42 -7.08
CA LEU A 9 -0.90 -4.15 -7.61
C LEU A 9 -0.14 -3.80 -8.89
N PRO A 10 -0.81 -3.28 -9.94
CA PRO A 10 -0.14 -2.87 -11.15
C PRO A 10 0.76 -1.66 -10.90
N PRO A 11 1.90 -1.53 -11.60
CA PRO A 11 2.79 -0.37 -11.47
C PRO A 11 2.09 0.95 -11.86
N ASP A 12 1.05 0.87 -12.69
CA ASP A 12 0.25 2.03 -13.10
C ASP A 12 -0.49 2.72 -11.94
N ILE A 13 -0.56 2.09 -10.76
CA ILE A 13 -1.07 2.74 -9.54
C ILE A 13 -0.34 4.06 -9.27
N GLY A 14 0.95 4.17 -9.64
CA GLY A 14 1.74 5.39 -9.47
C GLY A 14 1.28 6.58 -10.32
N TYR A 15 0.35 6.39 -11.26
CA TYR A 15 -0.28 7.49 -12.00
C TYR A 15 -1.46 8.12 -11.25
N LEU A 16 -1.92 7.51 -10.15
CA LEU A 16 -3.00 8.04 -9.32
C LEU A 16 -2.47 9.11 -8.36
N GLY A 17 -1.88 10.18 -8.90
CA GLY A 17 -1.24 11.25 -8.11
C GLY A 17 -2.16 11.92 -7.10
N GLU A 18 -3.47 11.96 -7.35
CA GLU A 18 -4.49 12.53 -6.47
C GLU A 18 -5.04 11.52 -5.43
N LEU A 19 -4.56 10.26 -5.43
CA LEU A 19 -5.08 9.24 -4.53
C LEU A 19 -4.67 9.55 -3.09
N GLN A 20 -5.67 9.82 -2.25
CA GLN A 20 -5.48 10.10 -0.82
C GLN A 20 -5.58 8.84 0.05
N ARG A 21 -6.35 7.84 -0.38
CA ARG A 21 -6.65 6.65 0.41
C ARG A 21 -6.54 5.38 -0.45
N LEU A 22 -5.66 4.47 -0.04
CA LEU A 22 -5.51 3.14 -0.64
C LEU A 22 -5.79 2.07 0.42
N VAL A 23 -6.82 1.25 0.20
CA VAL A 23 -7.21 0.15 1.09
C VAL A 23 -7.17 -1.14 0.30
N VAL A 24 -6.21 -1.99 0.64
CA VAL A 24 -6.01 -3.32 0.05
C VAL A 24 -5.80 -4.37 1.15
N GLN A 25 -6.38 -4.12 2.33
CA GLN A 25 -6.37 -5.05 3.46
C GLN A 25 -7.10 -6.36 3.11
N SER A 26 -6.68 -7.47 3.71
CA SER A 26 -7.28 -8.80 3.53
C SER A 26 -7.18 -9.28 2.07
N ASN A 27 -5.96 -9.25 1.53
CA ASN A 27 -5.61 -9.73 0.19
C ASN A 27 -4.40 -10.70 0.26
N ARG A 28 -3.82 -11.08 -0.89
CA ARG A 28 -2.65 -11.97 -0.98
C ARG A 28 -1.43 -11.25 -1.56
N LEU A 29 -1.32 -9.94 -1.32
CA LEU A 29 -0.21 -9.15 -1.81
C LEU A 29 1.07 -9.63 -1.13
N THR A 30 2.03 -10.08 -1.94
CA THR A 30 3.38 -10.48 -1.47
C THR A 30 4.36 -9.32 -1.49
N SER A 31 4.07 -8.29 -2.30
CA SER A 31 4.82 -7.04 -2.39
C SER A 31 3.93 -5.88 -2.83
N LEU A 32 4.42 -4.66 -2.64
CA LEU A 32 3.85 -3.44 -3.23
C LEU A 32 4.80 -2.93 -4.32
N PRO A 33 4.28 -2.44 -5.47
CA PRO A 33 5.11 -1.88 -6.52
C PRO A 33 5.81 -0.61 -6.02
N ARG A 34 7.07 -0.39 -6.41
CA ARG A 34 7.83 0.81 -6.03
C ARG A 34 7.15 2.11 -6.47
N GLU A 35 6.33 2.04 -7.53
CA GLU A 35 5.55 3.14 -8.07
C GLU A 35 4.56 3.72 -7.06
N ILE A 36 4.25 3.00 -5.97
CA ILE A 36 3.47 3.53 -4.84
C ILE A 36 4.11 4.78 -4.22
N GLY A 37 5.42 4.97 -4.36
CA GLY A 37 6.10 6.22 -3.96
C GLY A 37 5.71 7.45 -4.78
N ARG A 38 5.03 7.28 -5.91
CA ARG A 38 4.48 8.38 -6.72
C ARG A 38 3.11 8.85 -6.24
N LEU A 39 2.51 8.18 -5.27
CA LEU A 39 1.27 8.60 -4.65
C LEU A 39 1.53 9.73 -3.65
N TYR A 40 1.96 10.89 -4.15
CA TYR A 40 2.41 12.02 -3.33
C TYR A 40 1.32 12.59 -2.41
N ASN A 41 0.04 12.40 -2.79
CA ASN A 41 -1.10 12.83 -1.98
C ASN A 41 -1.65 11.74 -1.06
N LEU A 42 -1.02 10.55 -1.00
CA LEU A 42 -1.50 9.44 -0.19
C LEU A 42 -1.31 9.74 1.30
N ILE A 43 -2.43 9.86 2.01
CA ILE A 43 -2.45 10.13 3.46
C ILE A 43 -2.85 8.89 4.27
N TYR A 44 -3.40 7.87 3.62
CA TYR A 44 -3.84 6.64 4.28
C TYR A 44 -3.59 5.41 3.41
N LEU A 45 -2.85 4.45 3.97
CA LEU A 45 -2.55 3.16 3.38
C LEU A 45 -2.91 2.04 4.36
N ALA A 46 -3.86 1.18 3.98
CA ALA A 46 -4.19 -0.04 4.72
C ALA A 46 -3.84 -1.27 3.89
N VAL A 47 -2.86 -2.03 4.38
CA VAL A 47 -2.31 -3.23 3.73
C VAL A 47 -2.25 -4.44 4.68
N GLY A 48 -2.93 -4.36 5.82
CA GLY A 48 -2.98 -5.46 6.79
C GLY A 48 -3.56 -6.74 6.19
N GLU A 49 -3.34 -7.87 6.85
CA GLU A 49 -3.87 -9.17 6.39
C GLU A 49 -3.49 -9.46 4.91
N ASN A 50 -2.21 -9.24 4.59
CA ASN A 50 -1.56 -9.62 3.34
C ASN A 50 -0.31 -10.45 3.64
N GLU A 51 0.35 -10.95 2.61
CA GLU A 51 1.59 -11.73 2.70
C GLU A 51 2.84 -10.87 2.45
N LEU A 52 2.76 -9.58 2.77
CA LEU A 52 3.84 -8.61 2.53
C LEU A 52 5.06 -8.94 3.40
N GLN A 53 6.19 -9.25 2.76
CA GLN A 53 7.45 -9.47 3.47
C GLN A 53 8.12 -8.17 3.90
N SER A 54 7.86 -7.09 3.16
CA SER A 54 8.42 -5.78 3.41
C SER A 54 7.54 -4.69 2.81
N ILE A 55 7.74 -3.47 3.29
CA ILE A 55 7.17 -2.25 2.72
C ILE A 55 8.26 -1.57 1.90
N PRO A 56 8.01 -1.18 0.63
CA PRO A 56 9.01 -0.50 -0.20
C PRO A 56 9.49 0.81 0.45
N ASN A 57 10.79 1.10 0.33
CA ASN A 57 11.42 2.30 0.92
C ASN A 57 10.82 3.60 0.39
N GLU A 58 10.23 3.55 -0.80
CA GLU A 58 9.54 4.64 -1.47
C GLU A 58 8.35 5.19 -0.65
N ILE A 59 7.76 4.37 0.21
CA ILE A 59 6.67 4.76 1.11
C ILE A 59 7.19 5.61 2.29
N VAL A 60 8.45 5.42 2.70
CA VAL A 60 9.07 6.13 3.84
C VAL A 60 9.24 7.63 3.54
N PHE A 61 9.32 8.02 2.27
CA PHE A 61 9.51 9.41 1.86
C PHE A 61 8.22 10.22 1.74
N THR A 62 7.05 9.59 1.58
CA THR A 62 5.79 10.30 1.31
C THR A 62 5.04 10.75 2.57
N SER A 63 5.48 10.34 3.76
CA SER A 63 4.69 10.53 5.00
C SER A 63 5.48 11.20 6.12
N THR A 64 5.55 12.53 6.10
CA THR A 64 5.94 13.36 7.26
C THR A 64 4.88 13.40 8.37
N GLY A 65 4.09 12.34 8.56
CA GLY A 65 2.88 12.42 9.39
C GLY A 65 2.57 11.20 10.24
N LEU A 66 2.00 10.14 9.65
CA LEU A 66 1.33 9.11 10.44
C LEU A 66 1.39 7.75 9.74
N PHE A 67 2.55 7.10 9.72
CA PHE A 67 2.55 5.64 9.61
C PHE A 67 2.17 5.07 10.97
N GLN A 68 0.87 4.98 11.24
CA GLN A 68 0.38 3.91 12.08
C GLN A 68 0.39 2.64 11.22
N SER A 69 1.60 2.13 10.96
CA SER A 69 1.74 0.79 10.38
C SER A 69 1.27 -0.18 11.46
N TYR A 70 -0.03 -0.44 11.48
CA TYR A 70 -0.55 -1.68 12.03
C TYR A 70 -0.13 -2.81 11.08
N MET A 71 1.18 -3.04 10.97
CA MET A 71 1.68 -4.39 10.76
C MET A 71 1.32 -5.13 12.04
N ASN A 72 0.07 -5.57 12.13
CA ASN A 72 -0.35 -6.43 13.22
C ASN A 72 0.54 -7.67 13.16
N ARG A 73 1.15 -7.95 14.32
CA ARG A 73 1.95 -9.13 14.62
C ARG A 73 1.19 -10.41 14.33
#